data_AF-A0A3P8WEC1-F1
#
_entry.id   AF-A0A3P8WEC1-F1
#
_cell.length_a   1.000
_cell.length_b   1.000
_cell.length_c   1.000
_cell.angle_alpha   90.00
_cell.angle_beta   90.00
_cell.angle_gamma   90.00
#
_symmetry.space_group_name_H-M   'P 1'
#
loop_
_entity.id
_entity.type
_entity.pdbx_description
1 polymer ?
#
loop_
_entity_poly.entity_id
_entity_poly.type
_entity_poly.pdbx_seq_one_letter_code
_entity_poly.pdbx_strand_id
1 'polypeptide(L)'
;MVPDCDVRFLLSHREQLLEVKTRMSEAMLQGLSKQTHGQASVQMLPTHVRSTPDGREHGDYLALDLGGSSFRVLVGVAGSNATWEKTQCEHAPKDLHHFTGDNLFSHIVHCILDFLEYMGMTGASLPLGFTFSFPCRQSKLDQGILLKWTKGFKASGCEGQDIVMLLKEAVRQIRGFHLNFVAVVNDTVGTMMTCAHEDPECEVGLIIGTGTNACYMEEMHNIELVEGNEGRMCVNMEWGALKLN
;
A
#
# COMPACT_ATOMS: atom_id res chain seq x y z
N MET A 1 -35.82 -2.16 -24.14
CA MET A 1 -34.83 -1.08 -24.16
C MET A 1 -35.28 -0.04 -23.15
N VAL A 2 -34.48 0.29 -22.15
CA VAL A 2 -34.82 1.28 -21.12
C VAL A 2 -34.15 2.60 -21.52
N PRO A 3 -34.87 3.56 -22.13
CA PRO A 3 -34.24 4.74 -22.76
C PRO A 3 -33.78 5.81 -21.76
N ASP A 4 -34.18 5.70 -20.48
CA ASP A 4 -33.97 6.74 -19.45
C ASP A 4 -32.77 6.48 -18.52
N CYS A 5 -32.13 5.31 -18.62
CA CYS A 5 -30.97 5.00 -17.78
C CYS A 5 -29.66 5.55 -18.36
N ASP A 6 -29.56 5.72 -19.69
CA ASP A 6 -28.31 6.04 -20.38
C ASP A 6 -27.82 7.49 -20.17
N VAL A 7 -28.72 8.44 -19.89
CA VAL A 7 -28.35 9.86 -19.79
C VAL A 7 -27.58 10.17 -18.49
N ARG A 8 -27.77 9.38 -17.42
CA ARG A 8 -27.17 9.67 -16.10
C ARG A 8 -25.70 9.28 -15.97
N PHE A 9 -25.18 8.46 -16.88
CA PHE A 9 -23.78 8.03 -16.88
C PHE A 9 -22.93 8.75 -17.93
N LEU A 10 -23.58 9.53 -18.81
CA LEU A 10 -22.90 10.21 -19.91
C LEU A 10 -22.28 11.53 -19.43
N LEU A 11 -20.95 11.57 -19.38
CA LEU A 11 -20.19 12.83 -19.30
C LEU A 11 -19.97 13.33 -20.72
N SER A 12 -21.02 13.88 -21.33
CA SER A 12 -21.08 14.26 -22.75
C SER A 12 -20.27 15.51 -23.09
N HIS A 13 -19.94 16.35 -22.10
CA HIS A 13 -19.26 17.61 -22.31
C HIS A 13 -17.91 17.65 -21.63
N ARG A 14 -16.89 18.14 -22.35
CA ARG A 14 -15.54 18.36 -21.83
C ARG A 14 -15.54 19.17 -20.52
N GLU A 15 -16.47 20.11 -20.37
CA GLU A 15 -16.65 20.91 -19.16
C GLU A 15 -16.94 20.06 -17.93
N GLN A 16 -17.71 18.97 -18.05
CA GLN A 16 -17.99 18.06 -16.94
C GLN A 16 -16.72 17.32 -16.48
N LEU A 17 -15.88 16.89 -17.43
CA LEU A 17 -14.60 16.26 -17.13
C LEU A 17 -13.61 17.25 -16.50
N LEU A 18 -13.61 18.51 -16.98
CA LEU A 18 -12.80 19.57 -16.38
C LEU A 18 -13.25 19.88 -14.95
N GLU A 19 -14.56 19.90 -14.69
CA GLU A 19 -15.10 20.07 -13.34
C GLU A 19 -14.68 18.95 -12.40
N VAL A 20 -14.76 17.67 -12.83
CA VAL A 20 -14.26 16.54 -12.05
C VAL A 20 -12.77 16.68 -11.76
N LYS A 21 -11.96 17.09 -12.75
CA LYS A 21 -10.53 17.36 -12.57
C LYS A 21 -10.29 18.46 -11.53
N THR A 22 -11.03 19.57 -11.62
CA THR A 22 -10.93 20.69 -10.67
C THR A 22 -11.23 20.22 -9.25
N ARG A 23 -12.34 19.50 -9.06
CA ARG A 23 -12.74 18.97 -7.74
C ARG A 23 -11.72 17.99 -7.17
N MET A 24 -11.14 17.11 -8.00
CA MET A 24 -10.05 16.24 -7.57
C MET A 24 -8.85 17.07 -7.10
N SER A 25 -8.46 18.09 -7.89
CA SER A 25 -7.32 18.95 -7.55
C SER A 25 -7.54 19.71 -6.24
N GLU A 26 -8.74 20.24 -6.01
CA GLU A 26 -9.11 20.88 -4.75
C GLU A 26 -9.08 19.91 -3.57
N ALA A 27 -9.60 18.69 -3.75
CA ALA A 27 -9.56 17.65 -2.72
C ALA A 27 -8.13 17.22 -2.38
N MET A 28 -7.23 17.16 -3.37
CA MET A 28 -5.80 16.89 -3.16
C MET A 28 -5.15 18.00 -2.32
N LEU A 29 -5.36 19.27 -2.67
CA LEU A 29 -4.82 20.40 -1.91
C LEU A 29 -5.33 20.40 -0.46
N GLN A 30 -6.62 20.11 -0.27
CA GLN A 30 -7.20 19.98 1.07
C GLN A 30 -6.60 18.83 1.87
N GLY A 31 -6.33 17.70 1.21
CA GLY A 31 -5.71 16.52 1.82
C GLY A 31 -4.27 16.76 2.24
N LEU A 32 -3.50 17.54 1.48
CA LEU A 32 -2.11 17.86 1.79
C LEU A 32 -1.94 18.93 2.88
N SER A 33 -2.92 19.84 3.03
CA SER A 33 -2.84 20.89 4.04
C SER A 33 -3.18 20.39 5.45
N LYS A 34 -2.34 20.76 6.41
CA LYS A 34 -2.51 20.42 7.83
C LYS A 34 -3.79 20.98 8.43
N GLN A 35 -4.27 22.11 7.92
CA GLN A 35 -5.48 22.77 8.41
C GLN A 35 -6.75 22.03 7.98
N THR A 36 -6.79 21.52 6.75
CA THR A 36 -8.01 20.95 6.14
C THR A 36 -8.02 19.43 6.09
N HIS A 37 -6.87 18.77 6.29
CA HIS A 37 -6.70 17.31 6.14
C HIS A 37 -7.76 16.49 6.88
N GLY A 38 -8.11 16.86 8.11
CA GLY A 38 -9.10 16.14 8.92
C GLY A 38 -10.51 16.11 8.32
N GLN A 39 -10.83 16.97 7.36
CA GLN A 39 -12.12 17.06 6.66
C GLN A 39 -12.01 16.68 5.17
N ALA A 40 -10.80 16.44 4.66
CA ALA A 40 -10.57 16.16 3.25
C ALA A 40 -11.19 14.82 2.85
N SER A 41 -11.79 14.77 1.66
CA SER A 41 -12.35 13.53 1.11
C SER A 41 -11.26 12.62 0.52
N VAL A 42 -10.19 13.21 -0.02
CA VAL A 42 -8.99 12.53 -0.50
C VAL A 42 -7.91 12.79 0.55
N GLN A 43 -7.39 11.73 1.17
CA GLN A 43 -6.58 11.87 2.39
C GLN A 43 -5.13 12.28 2.12
N MET A 44 -4.58 11.95 0.95
CA MET A 44 -3.20 12.33 0.58
C MET A 44 -2.18 11.90 1.65
N LEU A 45 -2.18 10.60 1.96
CA LEU A 45 -1.41 9.99 3.04
C LEU A 45 0.09 9.94 2.70
N PRO A 46 0.97 10.54 3.52
CA PRO A 46 2.42 10.44 3.35
C PRO A 46 2.91 8.99 3.54
N THR A 47 3.73 8.50 2.61
CA THR A 47 4.20 7.10 2.61
C THR A 47 5.58 6.91 3.25
N HIS A 48 6.32 8.01 3.45
CA HIS A 48 7.75 8.04 3.84
C HIS A 48 8.71 7.40 2.83
N VAL A 49 8.26 7.08 1.62
CA VAL A 49 9.16 6.74 0.51
C VAL A 49 9.59 8.02 -0.19
N ARG A 50 10.87 8.36 -0.11
CA ARG A 50 11.42 9.68 -0.52
C ARG A 50 12.12 9.70 -1.87
N SER A 51 12.33 8.56 -2.49
CA SER A 51 12.95 8.42 -3.80
C SER A 51 12.41 7.20 -4.53
N THR A 52 12.44 7.25 -5.85
CA THR A 52 12.27 6.09 -6.73
C THR A 52 13.56 5.24 -6.73
N PRO A 53 13.51 4.01 -7.25
CA PRO A 53 14.70 3.18 -7.39
C PRO A 53 15.77 3.86 -8.25
N ASP A 54 17.04 3.63 -7.92
CA ASP A 54 18.18 4.22 -8.63
C ASP A 54 19.18 3.20 -9.19
N GLY A 55 18.85 1.91 -9.06
CA GLY A 55 19.64 0.80 -9.58
C GLY A 55 20.78 0.35 -8.66
N ARG A 56 20.93 0.94 -7.47
CA ARG A 56 21.91 0.52 -6.46
C ARG A 56 21.36 -0.52 -5.48
N GLU A 57 20.08 -0.83 -5.58
CA GLU A 57 19.42 -1.85 -4.77
C GLU A 57 20.04 -3.23 -5.01
N HIS A 58 20.35 -3.96 -3.95
CA HIS A 58 20.93 -5.29 -4.00
C HIS A 58 20.58 -6.08 -2.74
N GLY A 59 20.60 -7.42 -2.83
CA GLY A 59 20.35 -8.33 -1.71
C GLY A 59 19.04 -9.11 -1.80
N ASP A 60 18.78 -9.91 -0.77
CA ASP A 60 17.63 -10.82 -0.71
C ASP A 60 16.56 -10.22 0.21
N TYR A 61 15.33 -10.14 -0.28
CA TYR A 61 14.21 -9.50 0.40
C TYR A 61 13.02 -10.44 0.50
N LEU A 62 12.35 -10.42 1.64
CA LEU A 62 11.04 -11.05 1.82
C LEU A 62 9.97 -9.98 1.61
N ALA A 63 8.94 -10.28 0.83
CA ALA A 63 7.82 -9.39 0.62
C ALA A 63 6.50 -10.09 0.92
N LEU A 64 5.58 -9.36 1.54
CA LEU A 64 4.21 -9.78 1.78
C LEU A 64 3.29 -8.89 0.95
N ASP A 65 2.27 -9.46 0.34
CA ASP A 65 1.25 -8.72 -0.40
C ASP A 65 -0.14 -9.14 0.09
N LEU A 66 -0.81 -8.18 0.76
CA LEU A 66 -2.16 -8.34 1.28
C LEU A 66 -3.01 -7.14 0.84
N GLY A 67 -3.92 -7.39 -0.09
CA GLY A 67 -4.70 -6.28 -0.65
C GLY A 67 -5.89 -6.62 -1.52
N GLY A 68 -6.11 -7.89 -1.83
CA GLY A 68 -7.19 -8.37 -2.70
C GLY A 68 -7.80 -9.66 -2.16
N SER A 69 -8.25 -10.52 -3.07
CA SER A 69 -8.86 -11.82 -2.73
C SER A 69 -7.84 -12.87 -2.26
N SER A 70 -6.55 -12.58 -2.37
CA SER A 70 -5.46 -13.46 -2.00
C SER A 70 -4.35 -12.72 -1.27
N PHE A 71 -3.59 -13.49 -0.50
CA PHE A 71 -2.39 -13.12 0.22
C PHE A 71 -1.19 -13.77 -0.46
N ARG A 72 -0.08 -13.06 -0.62
CA ARG A 72 1.14 -13.64 -1.21
C ARG A 72 2.35 -13.45 -0.31
N VAL A 73 3.21 -14.44 -0.32
CA VAL A 73 4.57 -14.37 0.25
C VAL A 73 5.56 -14.51 -0.90
N LEU A 74 6.57 -13.66 -0.93
CA LEU A 74 7.53 -13.57 -2.02
C LEU A 74 8.95 -13.45 -1.49
N VAL A 75 9.91 -14.10 -2.14
CA VAL A 75 11.33 -13.75 -2.01
C VAL A 75 11.78 -13.13 -3.32
N GLY A 76 12.35 -11.93 -3.22
CA GLY A 76 12.99 -11.21 -4.31
C GLY A 76 14.50 -11.14 -4.09
N VAL A 77 15.27 -11.53 -5.09
CA VAL A 77 16.74 -11.44 -5.09
C VAL A 77 17.14 -10.35 -6.07
N ALA A 78 17.70 -9.26 -5.55
CA ALA A 78 18.27 -8.18 -6.32
C ALA A 78 19.77 -8.45 -6.57
N GLY A 79 20.08 -8.92 -7.78
CA GLY A 79 21.45 -9.23 -8.20
C GLY A 79 22.23 -8.01 -8.68
N SER A 80 23.51 -8.21 -8.98
CA SER A 80 24.33 -7.21 -9.66
C SER A 80 23.78 -6.95 -11.08
N ASN A 81 23.63 -5.69 -11.47
CA ASN A 81 23.05 -5.21 -12.75
C ASN A 81 21.52 -5.12 -12.79
N ALA A 82 20.85 -4.82 -11.66
CA ALA A 82 19.41 -4.55 -11.60
C ALA A 82 18.50 -5.72 -12.03
N THR A 83 19.03 -6.95 -12.03
CA THR A 83 18.27 -8.18 -12.32
C THR A 83 17.53 -8.64 -11.06
N TRP A 84 16.24 -8.96 -11.21
CA TRP A 84 15.40 -9.49 -10.13
C TRP A 84 14.98 -10.93 -10.41
N GLU A 85 15.27 -11.82 -9.47
CA GLU A 85 14.65 -13.14 -9.42
C GLU A 85 13.56 -13.15 -8.35
N LYS A 86 12.39 -13.70 -8.69
CA LYS A 86 11.22 -13.69 -7.83
C LYS A 86 10.59 -15.07 -7.73
N THR A 87 10.49 -15.57 -6.51
CA THR A 87 9.67 -16.76 -6.18
C THR A 87 8.52 -16.33 -5.29
N GLN A 88 7.31 -16.84 -5.54
CA GLN A 88 6.12 -16.47 -4.77
C GLN A 88 5.18 -17.65 -4.51
N CYS A 89 4.44 -17.58 -3.42
CA CYS A 89 3.33 -18.47 -3.10
C CYS A 89 2.08 -17.64 -2.80
N GLU A 90 0.93 -18.06 -3.34
CA GLU A 90 -0.36 -17.41 -3.15
C GLU A 90 -1.28 -18.25 -2.26
N HIS A 91 -1.87 -17.61 -1.27
CA HIS A 91 -2.78 -18.19 -0.29
C HIS A 91 -4.12 -17.47 -0.37
N ALA A 92 -5.20 -18.24 -0.49
CA ALA A 92 -6.57 -17.72 -0.54
C ALA A 92 -7.47 -18.55 0.40
N PRO A 93 -7.33 -18.40 1.73
CA PRO A 93 -8.17 -19.13 2.66
C PRO A 93 -9.62 -18.65 2.54
N LYS A 94 -10.55 -19.60 2.66
CA LYS A 94 -11.97 -19.29 2.81
C LYS A 94 -12.12 -18.48 4.10
N ASP A 95 -12.75 -17.31 4.02
CA ASP A 95 -13.10 -16.44 5.15
C ASP A 95 -12.02 -15.51 5.73
N LEU A 96 -10.90 -15.27 5.02
CA LEU A 96 -9.87 -14.29 5.43
C LEU A 96 -10.47 -12.93 5.87
N HIS A 97 -11.53 -12.51 5.20
CA HIS A 97 -12.21 -11.23 5.45
C HIS A 97 -12.90 -11.14 6.83
N HIS A 98 -13.19 -12.26 7.49
CA HIS A 98 -13.96 -12.32 8.75
C HIS A 98 -13.13 -12.76 9.96
N PHE A 99 -11.80 -12.85 9.82
CA PHE A 99 -10.92 -13.23 10.93
C PHE A 99 -10.91 -12.18 12.05
N THR A 100 -10.51 -12.56 13.25
CA THR A 100 -9.99 -11.57 14.21
C THR A 100 -8.59 -11.14 13.76
N GLY A 101 -8.12 -9.98 14.23
CA GLY A 101 -6.76 -9.52 13.95
C GLY A 101 -5.71 -10.58 14.30
N ASP A 102 -5.80 -11.14 15.52
CA ASP A 102 -4.92 -12.21 15.98
C ASP A 102 -4.89 -13.41 15.01
N ASN A 103 -6.05 -13.85 14.54
CA ASN A 103 -6.14 -14.97 13.60
C ASN A 103 -5.56 -14.62 12.22
N LEU A 104 -5.79 -13.39 11.74
CA LEU A 104 -5.24 -12.90 10.48
C LEU A 104 -3.72 -12.87 10.50
N PHE A 105 -3.12 -12.20 11.49
CA PHE A 105 -1.67 -12.07 11.56
C PHE A 105 -0.99 -13.39 11.94
N SER A 106 -1.62 -14.23 12.77
CA SER A 106 -1.16 -15.60 13.01
C SER A 106 -1.15 -16.42 11.71
N HIS A 107 -2.21 -16.36 10.91
CA HIS A 107 -2.26 -17.05 9.61
C HIS A 107 -1.16 -16.57 8.66
N ILE A 108 -0.96 -15.25 8.55
CA ILE A 108 0.12 -14.66 7.75
C ILE A 108 1.49 -15.22 8.19
N VAL A 109 1.76 -15.28 9.49
CA VAL A 109 3.02 -15.83 10.01
C VAL A 109 3.21 -17.30 9.64
N HIS A 110 2.17 -18.13 9.72
CA HIS A 110 2.25 -19.53 9.30
C HIS A 110 2.54 -19.66 7.80
N CYS A 111 1.88 -18.87 6.95
CA CYS A 111 2.18 -18.84 5.51
C CYS A 111 3.63 -18.43 5.21
N ILE A 112 4.21 -17.52 6.00
CA ILE A 112 5.62 -17.15 5.86
C ILE A 112 6.53 -18.32 6.24
N LEU A 113 6.25 -19.01 7.34
CA LEU A 113 7.02 -20.17 7.78
C LEU A 113 7.00 -21.29 6.74
N ASP A 114 5.81 -21.66 6.27
CA ASP A 114 5.62 -22.71 5.26
C ASP A 114 6.38 -22.36 3.97
N PHE A 115 6.35 -21.08 3.57
CA PHE A 115 7.06 -20.62 2.38
C PHE A 115 8.59 -20.63 2.57
N LEU A 116 9.10 -20.18 3.72
CA LEU A 116 10.54 -20.21 3.99
C LEU A 116 11.07 -21.65 4.12
N GLU A 117 10.28 -22.57 4.69
CA GLU A 117 10.62 -23.99 4.73
C GLU A 117 10.66 -24.59 3.31
N TYR A 118 9.65 -24.32 2.49
CA TYR A 118 9.63 -24.73 1.09
C TYR A 118 10.84 -24.23 0.29
N MET A 119 11.27 -23.00 0.53
CA MET A 119 12.45 -22.39 -0.10
C MET A 119 13.77 -22.91 0.46
N GLY A 120 13.77 -23.72 1.53
CA GLY A 120 14.97 -24.15 2.23
C GLY A 120 15.70 -23.01 2.97
N MET A 121 14.97 -21.95 3.31
CA MET A 121 15.47 -20.71 3.94
C MET A 121 15.06 -20.60 5.42
N THR A 122 14.69 -21.70 6.07
CA THR A 122 14.33 -21.72 7.49
C THR A 122 15.45 -21.12 8.34
N GLY A 123 15.11 -20.11 9.14
CA GLY A 123 16.07 -19.40 10.00
C GLY A 123 16.82 -18.24 9.33
N ALA A 124 16.60 -17.99 8.03
CA ALA A 124 17.13 -16.80 7.38
C ALA A 124 16.49 -15.52 7.98
N SER A 125 17.30 -14.48 8.17
CA SER A 125 16.82 -13.16 8.60
C SER A 125 16.84 -12.21 7.41
N LEU A 126 15.76 -12.22 6.63
CA LEU A 126 15.60 -11.36 5.46
C LEU A 126 14.91 -10.05 5.84
N PRO A 127 15.34 -8.89 5.31
CA PRO A 127 14.56 -7.67 5.34
C PRO A 127 13.17 -7.90 4.72
N LEU A 128 12.13 -7.49 5.43
CA LEU A 128 10.73 -7.72 5.08
C LEU A 128 10.01 -6.41 4.75
N GLY A 129 9.55 -6.31 3.50
CA GLY A 129 8.57 -5.31 3.06
C GLY A 129 7.15 -5.88 3.10
N PHE A 130 6.20 -5.09 3.58
CA PHE A 130 4.80 -5.48 3.65
C PHE A 130 3.94 -4.54 2.80
N THR A 131 3.55 -5.00 1.61
CA THR A 131 2.52 -4.37 0.80
C THR A 131 1.16 -4.65 1.43
N PHE A 132 0.57 -3.63 2.05
CA PHE A 132 -0.70 -3.70 2.75
C PHE A 132 -1.66 -2.67 2.14
N SER A 133 -2.55 -3.15 1.27
CA SER A 133 -3.33 -2.30 0.36
C SER A 133 -4.60 -1.74 0.98
N PHE A 134 -4.47 -1.15 2.15
CA PHE A 134 -5.54 -0.50 2.88
C PHE A 134 -5.08 0.88 3.38
N PRO A 135 -6.00 1.83 3.58
CA PRO A 135 -5.66 3.15 4.08
C PRO A 135 -4.92 3.08 5.41
N CYS A 136 -3.65 3.48 5.42
CA CYS A 136 -2.80 3.49 6.60
C CYS A 136 -2.22 4.88 6.84
N ARG A 137 -2.32 5.36 8.07
CA ARG A 137 -1.57 6.55 8.50
C ARG A 137 -0.18 6.13 8.94
N GLN A 138 0.84 6.64 8.26
CA GLN A 138 2.24 6.32 8.52
C GLN A 138 2.97 7.50 9.18
N SER A 139 3.61 7.23 10.31
CA SER A 139 4.57 8.15 10.96
C SER A 139 6.00 7.93 10.47
N LYS A 140 6.29 6.72 9.99
CA LYS A 140 7.58 6.27 9.46
C LYS A 140 7.33 5.16 8.42
N LEU A 141 8.36 4.80 7.67
CA LEU A 141 8.27 3.74 6.66
C LEU A 141 7.88 2.38 7.27
N ASP A 142 8.30 2.10 8.51
CA ASP A 142 8.09 0.81 9.20
C ASP A 142 6.90 0.82 10.18
N GLN A 143 5.98 1.79 10.06
CA GLN A 143 4.81 1.93 10.92
C GLN A 143 3.58 2.28 10.10
N GLY A 144 2.45 1.61 10.36
CA GLY A 144 1.21 1.84 9.61
C GLY A 144 -0.02 1.60 10.47
N ILE A 145 -0.67 2.68 10.90
CA ILE A 145 -1.93 2.59 11.62
C ILE A 145 -3.06 2.41 10.60
N LEU A 146 -3.71 1.25 10.62
CA LEU A 146 -4.87 0.99 9.76
C LEU A 146 -5.99 1.97 10.11
N LEU A 147 -6.45 2.77 9.15
CA LEU A 147 -7.53 3.72 9.36
C LEU A 147 -8.89 3.05 9.25
N LYS A 148 -9.06 2.23 8.20
CA LYS A 148 -10.32 1.56 7.91
C LYS A 148 -10.11 0.41 6.95
N TRP A 149 -10.81 -0.70 7.19
CA TRP A 149 -10.90 -1.76 6.20
C TRP A 149 -11.71 -1.35 4.96
N THR A 150 -11.25 -1.81 3.81
CA THR A 150 -11.92 -1.65 2.51
C THR A 150 -12.02 -3.01 1.82
N LYS A 151 -12.54 -3.05 0.58
CA LYS A 151 -12.52 -4.27 -0.27
C LYS A 151 -13.16 -5.51 0.37
N GLY A 152 -14.11 -5.32 1.29
CA GLY A 152 -14.83 -6.39 1.98
C GLY A 152 -14.12 -6.99 3.21
N PHE A 153 -12.89 -6.60 3.51
CA PHE A 153 -12.21 -6.99 4.75
C PHE A 153 -12.91 -6.41 5.98
N LYS A 154 -12.96 -7.17 7.07
CA LYS A 154 -13.61 -6.78 8.33
C LYS A 154 -12.91 -7.38 9.55
N ALA A 155 -11.60 -7.59 9.49
CA ALA A 155 -10.90 -8.25 10.59
C ALA A 155 -10.94 -7.39 11.87
N SER A 156 -11.51 -7.94 12.94
CA SER A 156 -11.76 -7.17 14.16
C SER A 156 -10.48 -6.91 14.94
N GLY A 157 -10.39 -5.76 15.62
CA GLY A 157 -9.22 -5.40 16.42
C GLY A 157 -8.02 -4.86 15.62
N CYS A 158 -8.15 -4.65 14.31
CA CYS A 158 -7.07 -4.08 13.49
C CYS A 158 -7.18 -2.57 13.26
N GLU A 159 -8.39 -2.04 13.07
CA GLU A 159 -8.58 -0.59 12.82
C GLU A 159 -8.12 0.22 14.03
N GLY A 160 -7.34 1.27 13.78
CA GLY A 160 -6.69 2.09 14.80
C GLY A 160 -5.40 1.48 15.39
N GLN A 161 -5.01 0.26 15.01
CA GLN A 161 -3.78 -0.38 15.46
C GLN A 161 -2.68 -0.29 14.40
N ASP A 162 -1.42 -0.36 14.85
CA ASP A 162 -0.26 -0.48 13.96
C ASP A 162 -0.15 -1.93 13.46
N ILE A 163 -0.39 -2.12 12.17
CA ILE A 163 -0.40 -3.44 11.52
C ILE A 163 0.97 -4.12 11.57
N VAL A 164 2.05 -3.33 11.62
CA VAL A 164 3.41 -3.84 11.76
C VAL A 164 3.61 -4.42 13.15
N MET A 165 3.06 -3.77 14.17
CA MET A 165 3.11 -4.26 15.54
C MET A 165 2.28 -5.53 15.71
N LEU A 166 1.09 -5.60 15.12
CA LEU A 166 0.27 -6.82 15.13
C LEU A 166 1.01 -8.01 14.49
N LEU A 167 1.67 -7.79 13.35
CA LEU A 167 2.49 -8.83 12.72
C LEU A 167 3.69 -9.22 13.60
N LYS A 168 4.41 -8.25 14.18
CA LYS A 168 5.53 -8.50 15.10
C LYS A 168 5.09 -9.30 16.34
N GLU A 169 3.90 -9.02 16.87
CA GLU A 169 3.33 -9.75 18.01
C GLU A 169 2.97 -11.19 17.65
N ALA A 170 2.40 -11.43 16.47
CA ALA A 170 2.16 -12.78 15.96
C ALA A 170 3.47 -13.57 15.79
N VAL A 171 4.53 -12.94 15.26
CA VAL A 171 5.87 -13.56 15.13
C VAL A 171 6.43 -13.97 16.50
N ARG A 172 6.26 -13.14 17.54
CA ARG A 172 6.76 -13.44 18.90
C ARG A 172 6.13 -14.70 19.53
N GLN A 173 4.97 -15.14 19.05
CA GLN A 173 4.34 -16.38 19.51
C GLN A 173 5.07 -17.63 18.99
N ILE A 174 5.85 -17.49 17.92
CA ILE A 174 6.60 -18.60 17.31
C ILE A 174 8.02 -18.63 17.88
N ARG A 175 8.35 -19.69 18.61
CA ARG A 175 9.68 -19.84 19.23
C ARG A 175 10.76 -19.95 18.17
N GLY A 176 11.82 -19.15 18.31
CA GLY A 176 13.00 -19.20 17.44
C GLY A 176 12.81 -18.58 16.06
N PHE A 177 11.68 -17.88 15.82
CA PHE A 177 11.41 -17.20 14.56
C PHE A 177 11.49 -15.68 14.72
N HIS A 178 12.18 -15.03 13.80
CA HIS A 178 12.37 -13.58 13.78
C HIS A 178 12.24 -13.05 12.36
N LEU A 179 11.54 -11.92 12.20
CA LEU A 179 11.44 -11.18 10.95
C LEU A 179 12.09 -9.81 11.10
N ASN A 180 12.87 -9.40 10.11
CA ASN A 180 13.46 -8.06 10.05
C ASN A 180 12.52 -7.14 9.26
N PHE A 181 11.50 -6.59 9.93
CA PHE A 181 10.54 -5.69 9.28
C PHE A 181 11.16 -4.34 8.94
N VAL A 182 11.13 -3.93 7.67
CA VAL A 182 11.74 -2.66 7.21
C VAL A 182 10.74 -1.65 6.66
N ALA A 183 9.61 -2.08 6.10
CA ALA A 183 8.66 -1.18 5.46
C ALA A 183 7.24 -1.74 5.39
N VAL A 184 6.25 -0.87 5.58
CA VAL A 184 4.87 -1.08 5.10
C VAL A 184 4.60 -0.10 3.97
N VAL A 185 4.03 -0.58 2.87
CA VAL A 185 3.72 0.21 1.68
C VAL A 185 2.31 -0.11 1.16
N ASN A 186 1.70 0.83 0.45
CA ASN A 186 0.45 0.58 -0.28
C ASN A 186 0.74 -0.06 -1.64
N ASP A 187 -0.22 -0.81 -2.22
CA ASP A 187 -0.06 -1.45 -3.54
C ASP A 187 0.20 -0.44 -4.67
N THR A 188 -0.43 0.73 -4.63
CA THR A 188 -0.15 1.80 -5.61
C THR A 188 1.30 2.23 -5.58
N VAL A 189 1.87 2.37 -4.38
CA VAL A 189 3.27 2.77 -4.16
C VAL A 189 4.20 1.66 -4.65
N GLY A 190 3.94 0.41 -4.26
CA GLY A 190 4.72 -0.75 -4.74
C GLY A 190 4.67 -0.88 -6.27
N THR A 191 3.52 -0.60 -6.88
CA THR A 191 3.33 -0.62 -8.34
C THR A 191 4.12 0.48 -9.02
N MET A 192 4.09 1.71 -8.49
CA MET A 192 4.92 2.83 -8.98
C MET A 192 6.39 2.47 -8.90
N MET A 193 6.86 1.97 -7.76
CA MET A 193 8.26 1.59 -7.56
C MET A 193 8.70 0.47 -8.50
N THR A 194 7.84 -0.50 -8.76
CA THR A 194 8.11 -1.58 -9.72
C THR A 194 8.30 -1.03 -11.14
N CYS A 195 7.45 -0.09 -11.56
CA CYS A 195 7.58 0.54 -12.88
C CYS A 195 8.79 1.48 -12.95
N ALA A 196 9.05 2.23 -11.87
CA ALA A 196 10.18 3.16 -11.77
C ALA A 196 11.55 2.47 -11.80
N HIS A 197 11.60 1.18 -11.46
CA HIS A 197 12.80 0.36 -11.65
C HIS A 197 13.19 0.18 -13.12
N GLU A 198 12.21 0.14 -14.02
CA GLU A 198 12.43 -0.01 -15.47
C GLU A 198 12.43 1.33 -16.21
N ASP A 199 11.58 2.27 -15.78
CA ASP A 199 11.42 3.60 -16.35
C ASP A 199 11.63 4.69 -15.27
N PRO A 200 12.81 5.33 -15.21
CA PRO A 200 13.12 6.35 -14.21
C PRO A 200 12.18 7.56 -14.20
N GLU A 201 11.40 7.79 -15.27
CA GLU A 201 10.42 8.88 -15.36
C GLU A 201 9.06 8.51 -14.73
N CYS A 202 8.89 7.27 -14.25
CA CYS A 202 7.65 6.83 -13.61
C CYS A 202 7.50 7.44 -12.21
N GLU A 203 6.61 8.42 -12.08
CA GLU A 203 6.31 9.10 -10.82
C GLU A 203 4.85 8.98 -10.38
N VAL A 204 4.08 8.09 -11.01
CA VAL A 204 2.66 7.84 -10.70
C VAL A 204 2.37 6.34 -10.69
N GLY A 205 1.76 5.85 -9.61
CA GLY A 205 1.21 4.51 -9.51
C GLY A 205 -0.31 4.51 -9.57
N LEU A 206 -0.90 3.56 -10.29
CA LEU A 206 -2.34 3.45 -10.48
C LEU A 206 -2.79 2.00 -10.33
N ILE A 207 -3.81 1.78 -9.52
CA ILE A 207 -4.50 0.50 -9.39
C ILE A 207 -5.94 0.68 -9.86
N ILE A 208 -6.36 -0.17 -10.81
CA ILE A 208 -7.76 -0.33 -11.23
C ILE A 208 -8.09 -1.83 -11.18
N GLY A 209 -8.71 -2.27 -10.08
CA GLY A 209 -9.05 -3.67 -9.83
C GLY A 209 -10.28 -3.78 -8.92
N THR A 210 -10.19 -4.60 -7.86
CA THR A 210 -11.26 -4.71 -6.83
C THR A 210 -11.60 -3.35 -6.20
N GLY A 211 -10.61 -2.46 -6.13
CA GLY A 211 -10.79 -1.05 -5.85
C GLY A 211 -9.99 -0.21 -6.85
N THR A 212 -10.08 1.11 -6.71
CA THR A 212 -9.25 2.05 -7.47
C THR A 212 -8.50 2.96 -6.53
N ASN A 213 -7.21 3.15 -6.77
CA ASN A 213 -6.37 4.07 -6.02
C ASN A 213 -5.20 4.58 -6.88
N ALA A 214 -4.61 5.71 -6.49
CA ALA A 214 -3.39 6.23 -7.10
C ALA A 214 -2.42 6.78 -6.06
N CYS A 215 -1.15 6.80 -6.43
CA CYS A 215 -0.09 7.50 -5.71
C CYS A 215 0.78 8.27 -6.70
N TYR A 216 1.53 9.25 -6.20
CA TYR A 216 2.50 9.98 -7.02
C TYR A 216 3.62 10.59 -6.15
N MET A 217 4.74 10.96 -6.77
CA MET A 217 5.79 11.73 -6.10
C MET A 217 5.38 13.21 -5.96
N GLU A 218 5.29 13.69 -4.72
CA GLU A 218 4.96 15.07 -4.39
C GLU A 218 6.19 15.79 -3.80
N GLU A 219 6.25 17.10 -4.00
CA GLU A 219 7.27 17.96 -3.41
C GLU A 219 7.04 18.10 -1.90
N MET A 220 8.09 17.92 -1.09
CA MET A 220 7.96 17.95 0.38
C MET A 220 7.37 19.27 0.91
N HIS A 221 7.65 20.40 0.25
CA HIS A 221 7.11 21.69 0.65
C HIS A 221 5.58 21.82 0.47
N ASN A 222 4.94 20.93 -0.29
CA ASN A 222 3.49 20.86 -0.42
C ASN A 222 2.83 19.98 0.65
N ILE A 223 3.60 19.12 1.33
CA ILE A 223 3.09 18.13 2.30
C ILE A 223 3.16 18.69 3.71
N GLU A 224 2.18 19.50 4.12
CA GLU A 224 2.17 20.13 5.45
C GLU A 224 1.98 19.12 6.62
N LEU A 225 1.71 17.85 6.30
CA LEU A 225 1.51 16.76 7.25
C LEU A 225 2.80 16.19 7.82
N VAL A 226 3.95 16.44 7.17
CA VAL A 226 5.26 15.94 7.57
C VAL A 226 6.21 17.11 7.74
N GLU A 227 7.06 17.07 8.76
CA GLU A 227 8.07 18.12 8.95
C GLU A 227 9.18 18.03 7.88
N GLY A 228 9.62 19.20 7.41
CA GLY A 228 10.70 19.36 6.44
C GLY A 228 10.20 19.66 5.03
N ASN A 229 10.95 20.48 4.29
CA ASN A 229 10.53 21.02 2.99
C ASN A 229 11.45 20.57 1.83
N GLU A 230 12.47 19.77 2.11
CA GLU A 230 13.49 19.38 1.13
C GLU A 230 13.21 18.01 0.52
N GLY A 231 13.39 17.92 -0.80
CA GLY A 231 13.20 16.71 -1.57
C GLY A 231 11.73 16.40 -1.84
N ARG A 232 11.45 15.11 -2.06
CA ARG A 232 10.15 14.62 -2.49
C ARG A 232 9.70 13.46 -1.61
N MET A 233 8.41 13.16 -1.64
CA MET A 233 7.84 11.98 -1.00
C MET A 233 6.67 11.44 -1.82
N CYS A 234 6.59 10.12 -1.94
CA CYS A 234 5.41 9.49 -2.52
C CYS A 234 4.19 9.70 -1.61
N VAL A 235 3.07 10.11 -2.19
CA VAL A 235 1.79 10.31 -1.51
C VAL A 235 0.80 9.27 -2.00
N ASN A 236 0.21 8.51 -1.07
CA ASN A 236 -0.92 7.64 -1.34
C ASN A 236 -2.21 8.45 -1.25
N MET A 237 -2.93 8.63 -2.37
CA MET A 237 -4.07 9.53 -2.42
C MET A 237 -5.27 9.03 -1.61
N GLU A 238 -5.49 7.71 -1.60
CA GLU A 238 -6.76 7.08 -1.19
C GLU A 238 -7.96 7.73 -1.89
N TRP A 239 -7.84 7.88 -3.22
CA TRP A 239 -8.74 8.72 -4.02
C TRP A 239 -10.17 8.16 -4.16
N GLY A 240 -10.39 6.91 -3.76
CA GLY A 240 -11.68 6.23 -3.89
C GLY A 240 -12.76 6.82 -2.97
N ALA A 241 -12.34 7.66 -2.02
CA ALA A 241 -13.21 8.39 -1.11
C ALA A 241 -13.63 9.78 -1.64
N LEU A 242 -13.22 10.18 -2.85
CA LEU A 242 -13.61 11.45 -3.47
C LEU A 242 -15.14 11.60 -3.48
N LYS A 243 -15.61 12.77 -3.04
CA LYS A 243 -17.03 13.14 -3.10
C LYS A 243 -17.23 14.22 -4.16
N LEU A 244 -18.17 14.00 -5.07
CA LEU A 244 -18.52 14.93 -6.17
C LEU A 244 -19.83 15.68 -5.91
N ASN A 245 -20.23 15.82 -4.63
CA ASN A 245 -21.50 16.42 -4.23
C ASN A 245 -21.59 17.94 -4.48
#